data_AF-A0A2G6JLR0-F1
#
_entry.id   AF-A0A2G6JLR0-F1
#
_cell.length_a   1.000
_cell.length_b   1.000
_cell.length_c   1.000
_cell.angle_alpha   90.00
_cell.angle_beta   90.00
_cell.angle_gamma   90.00
#
_symmetry.space_group_name_H-M   'P 1'
#
loop_
_entity.id
_entity.type
_entity.pdbx_description
1 polymer ?
#
loop_
_entity_poly.entity_id
_entity_poly.type
_entity_poly.pdbx_seq_one_letter_code
_entity_poly.pdbx_strand_id
1 'polypeptide(L)'
;MSKKQAGFTLIELMIVVAIIAIIASIAIPNLMAARINANESAAIATLKNLASSQAQVQASGVIDANGNGAGEYGYFQELSGVRNVKTGAVATGEGTNTVTPPVLSAAFGQLDANGRILRSGYWFQMYLPGSGGSWLSEDAVTAAYPAVDASQAEVLWACYAWPSSFGNSGKRAFFVNQSGDVLQSNNSVTRYSGTGNVPAATAVLSSLATMKTSMSHSIAVNGTAVDGMRWTVVN
;
A
#
# COMPACT_ATOMS: atom_id res chain seq x y z
N MET A 1 -22.94 -18.62 -61.43
CA MET A 1 -23.55 -19.32 -60.28
C MET A 1 -23.70 -18.33 -59.15
N SER A 2 -24.93 -17.91 -58.84
CA SER A 2 -25.23 -17.07 -57.67
C SER A 2 -25.23 -17.95 -56.42
N LYS A 3 -24.34 -17.67 -55.45
CA LYS A 3 -24.34 -18.36 -54.16
C LYS A 3 -25.59 -17.92 -53.38
N LYS A 4 -26.50 -18.85 -53.08
CA LYS A 4 -27.61 -18.60 -52.15
C LYS A 4 -27.02 -18.23 -50.79
N GLN A 5 -27.26 -17.00 -50.32
CA GLN A 5 -26.96 -16.62 -48.94
C GLN A 5 -28.01 -17.26 -48.03
N ALA A 6 -27.58 -18.18 -47.17
CA ALA A 6 -28.41 -18.66 -46.06
C ALA A 6 -28.44 -17.55 -44.99
N GLY A 7 -29.63 -17.02 -44.71
CA GLY A 7 -29.84 -16.03 -43.65
C GLY A 7 -29.90 -16.69 -42.27
N PHE A 8 -29.35 -16.03 -41.26
CA PHE A 8 -29.42 -16.45 -39.87
C PHE A 8 -30.85 -16.26 -39.34
N THR A 9 -31.42 -17.28 -38.69
CA THR A 9 -32.78 -17.22 -38.15
C THR A 9 -32.81 -16.56 -36.76
N LEU A 10 -33.94 -15.95 -36.40
CA LEU A 10 -34.14 -15.39 -35.06
C LEU A 10 -34.04 -16.45 -33.97
N ILE A 11 -34.53 -17.68 -34.23
CA ILE A 11 -34.48 -18.76 -33.24
C ILE A 11 -33.06 -19.25 -32.98
N GLU A 12 -32.19 -19.30 -34.00
CA GLU A 12 -30.77 -19.59 -33.84
C GLU A 12 -30.09 -18.55 -32.96
N LEU A 13 -30.42 -17.26 -33.13
CA LEU A 13 -29.91 -16.20 -32.28
C LEU A 13 -30.35 -16.36 -30.82
N MET A 14 -31.63 -16.69 -30.59
CA MET A 14 -32.18 -16.84 -29.24
C MET A 14 -31.51 -17.97 -28.46
N ILE A 15 -31.28 -19.13 -29.08
CA ILE A 15 -30.61 -20.26 -28.43
C ILE A 15 -29.16 -19.90 -28.09
N VAL A 16 -28.45 -19.23 -28.99
CA VAL A 16 -27.07 -18.79 -28.77
C VAL A 16 -26.99 -17.84 -27.56
N VAL A 17 -27.88 -16.86 -27.48
CA VAL A 17 -27.92 -15.92 -26.34
C VAL A 17 -28.25 -16.66 -25.04
N ALA A 18 -29.16 -17.63 -25.06
CA ALA A 18 -29.51 -18.44 -23.87
C ALA A 18 -28.31 -19.24 -23.35
N ILE A 19 -27.54 -19.89 -24.23
CA ILE A 19 -26.35 -20.66 -23.84
C ILE A 19 -25.26 -19.73 -23.28
N ILE A 20 -25.01 -18.59 -23.94
CA ILE A 20 -24.05 -17.59 -23.45
C ILE A 20 -24.45 -17.08 -22.06
N ALA A 21 -25.74 -16.84 -21.81
CA ALA A 21 -26.23 -16.39 -20.50
C ALA A 21 -25.98 -17.43 -19.39
N ILE A 22 -26.20 -18.72 -19.67
CA ILE A 22 -25.93 -19.81 -18.71
C ILE A 22 -24.43 -19.85 -18.37
N ILE A 23 -23.56 -19.82 -19.38
CA ILE A 23 -22.10 -19.84 -19.17
C ILE A 23 -21.65 -18.61 -18.39
N ALA A 24 -22.13 -17.42 -18.77
CA ALA A 24 -21.78 -16.16 -18.11
C ALA A 24 -22.19 -16.15 -16.62
N SER A 25 -23.35 -16.72 -16.28
CA SER A 25 -23.84 -16.76 -14.89
C SER A 25 -22.91 -17.50 -13.92
N ILE A 26 -22.18 -18.51 -14.39
CA ILE A 26 -21.21 -19.28 -13.60
C ILE A 26 -19.81 -18.64 -13.70
N ALA A 27 -19.43 -18.18 -14.88
CA ALA A 27 -18.09 -17.67 -15.14
C ALA A 27 -17.83 -16.32 -14.46
N ILE A 28 -18.80 -15.40 -14.44
CA ILE A 28 -18.61 -14.04 -13.92
C ILE A 28 -18.29 -14.04 -12.41
N PRO A 29 -19.06 -14.71 -11.52
CA PRO A 29 -18.74 -14.73 -10.09
C PRO A 29 -17.36 -15.34 -9.80
N ASN A 30 -17.00 -16.43 -10.51
CA ASN A 30 -15.72 -17.10 -10.35
C ASN A 30 -14.56 -16.21 -10.81
N LEU A 31 -14.71 -15.52 -11.94
CA LEU A 31 -13.71 -14.58 -12.44
C LEU A 31 -13.52 -13.40 -11.47
N MET A 32 -14.59 -12.88 -10.89
CA MET A 32 -14.52 -11.82 -9.89
C MET A 32 -13.76 -12.27 -8.63
N ALA A 33 -14.07 -13.46 -8.10
CA ALA A 33 -13.36 -14.01 -6.96
C ALA A 33 -11.86 -14.25 -7.27
N ALA A 34 -11.55 -14.79 -8.45
CA ALA A 34 -10.16 -15.00 -8.89
C ALA A 34 -9.40 -13.67 -8.99
N ARG A 35 -10.03 -12.62 -9.53
CA ARG A 35 -9.43 -11.28 -9.62
C ARG A 35 -9.17 -10.69 -8.24
N ILE A 36 -10.11 -10.80 -7.30
CA ILE A 36 -9.95 -10.34 -5.92
C ILE A 36 -8.76 -11.03 -5.25
N ASN A 37 -8.67 -12.36 -5.38
CA ASN A 37 -7.56 -13.12 -4.80
C ASN A 37 -6.21 -12.75 -5.42
N ALA A 38 -6.18 -12.53 -6.75
CA ALA A 38 -4.97 -12.10 -7.45
C ALA A 38 -4.50 -10.72 -7.00
N ASN A 39 -5.42 -9.76 -6.88
CA ASN A 39 -5.13 -8.42 -6.38
C ASN A 39 -4.60 -8.44 -4.94
N GLU A 40 -5.24 -9.22 -4.06
CA GLU A 40 -4.81 -9.39 -2.67
C GLU A 40 -3.42 -10.02 -2.57
N SER A 41 -3.15 -11.05 -3.37
CA SER A 41 -1.83 -11.69 -3.43
C SER A 41 -0.76 -10.74 -3.94
N ALA A 42 -1.08 -9.93 -4.96
CA ALA A 42 -0.19 -8.90 -5.47
C ALA A 42 0.07 -7.80 -4.43
N ALA A 43 -0.94 -7.44 -3.62
CA ALA A 43 -0.77 -6.46 -2.55
C ALA A 43 0.16 -6.97 -1.45
N ILE A 44 -0.02 -8.22 -1.00
CA ILE A 44 0.87 -8.87 -0.03
C ILE A 44 2.31 -8.92 -0.57
N ALA A 45 2.49 -9.34 -1.83
CA ALA A 45 3.81 -9.40 -2.46
C ALA A 45 4.47 -8.01 -2.55
N THR A 46 3.68 -6.98 -2.86
CA THR A 46 4.15 -5.59 -2.89
C THR A 46 4.60 -5.13 -1.50
N LEU A 47 3.83 -5.41 -0.44
CA LEU A 47 4.23 -5.07 0.93
C LEU A 47 5.50 -5.80 1.38
N LYS A 48 5.65 -7.09 1.04
CA LYS A 48 6.89 -7.86 1.33
C LYS A 48 8.10 -7.28 0.60
N ASN A 49 7.92 -6.87 -0.66
CA ASN A 49 8.95 -6.19 -1.43
C ASN A 49 9.33 -4.85 -0.76
N LEU A 50 8.34 -4.02 -0.40
CA LEU A 50 8.58 -2.76 0.33
C LEU A 50 9.36 -2.98 1.62
N ALA A 51 9.00 -3.97 2.43
CA ALA A 51 9.74 -4.27 3.66
C ALA A 51 11.20 -4.66 3.39
N SER A 52 11.45 -5.43 2.33
CA SER A 52 12.80 -5.81 1.93
C SER A 52 13.60 -4.61 1.40
N SER A 53 12.99 -3.76 0.58
CA SER A 53 13.61 -2.53 0.06
C SER A 53 13.93 -1.53 1.18
N GLN A 54 13.05 -1.41 2.17
CA GLN A 54 13.28 -0.57 3.35
C GLN A 54 14.48 -1.07 4.17
N ALA A 55 14.54 -2.38 4.43
CA ALA A 55 15.68 -2.98 5.13
C ALA A 55 16.99 -2.79 4.35
N GLN A 56 16.96 -2.89 3.03
CA GLN A 56 18.14 -2.65 2.18
C GLN A 56 18.62 -1.19 2.28
N VAL A 57 17.71 -0.22 2.17
CA VAL A 57 18.05 1.22 2.26
C VAL A 57 18.59 1.56 3.65
N GLN A 58 17.90 1.12 4.69
CA GLN A 58 18.31 1.35 6.08
C GLN A 58 19.70 0.73 6.37
N ALA A 59 19.98 -0.47 5.88
CA ALA A 59 21.30 -1.10 6.04
C ALA A 59 22.42 -0.41 5.23
N SER A 60 22.08 0.20 4.09
CA SER A 60 23.06 0.91 3.25
C SER A 60 23.47 2.28 3.78
N GLY A 61 22.64 2.90 4.64
CA GLY A 61 22.89 4.25 5.16
C GLY A 61 22.80 5.37 4.12
N VAL A 62 22.26 5.10 2.91
CA VAL A 62 22.14 6.11 1.84
C VAL A 62 21.19 7.25 2.21
N ILE A 63 20.22 6.97 3.08
CA ILE A 63 19.37 7.97 3.72
C ILE A 63 19.88 8.12 5.15
N ASP A 64 20.52 9.25 5.44
CA ASP A 64 20.97 9.68 6.76
C ASP A 64 20.73 11.19 6.82
N ALA A 65 19.52 11.56 7.25
CA ALA A 65 19.07 12.94 7.19
C ALA A 65 19.74 13.80 8.26
N ASN A 66 20.02 13.23 9.43
CA ASN A 66 20.65 13.93 10.56
C ASN A 66 22.18 13.87 10.56
N GLY A 67 22.80 13.05 9.71
CA GLY A 67 24.25 12.92 9.55
C GLY A 67 24.92 12.15 10.70
N ASN A 68 24.19 11.29 11.42
CA ASN A 68 24.72 10.55 12.57
C ASN A 68 25.34 9.20 12.20
N GLY A 69 25.29 8.80 10.92
CA GLY A 69 25.81 7.54 10.41
C GLY A 69 24.88 6.34 10.58
N ALA A 70 23.66 6.53 11.09
CA ALA A 70 22.62 5.51 11.13
C ALA A 70 21.70 5.67 9.91
N GLY A 71 21.44 4.57 9.21
CA GLY A 71 20.53 4.59 8.08
C GLY A 71 19.08 4.72 8.51
N GLU A 72 18.30 5.41 7.69
CA GLU A 72 16.89 5.69 7.93
C GLU A 72 16.00 5.02 6.87
N TYR A 73 14.77 4.73 7.26
CA TYR A 73 13.70 4.42 6.31
C TYR A 73 13.31 5.66 5.49
N GLY A 74 12.83 5.43 4.27
CA GLY A 74 12.45 6.49 3.33
C GLY A 74 11.03 6.34 2.79
N TYR A 75 10.56 7.32 2.04
CA TYR A 75 9.27 7.27 1.35
C TYR A 75 9.36 6.66 -0.07
N PHE A 76 8.22 6.49 -0.77
CA PHE A 76 8.21 5.81 -2.08
C PHE A 76 9.07 6.51 -3.14
N GLN A 77 9.07 7.85 -3.17
CA GLN A 77 9.87 8.60 -4.15
C GLN A 77 11.37 8.54 -3.85
N GLU A 78 11.75 8.48 -2.58
CA GLU A 78 13.15 8.27 -2.17
C GLU A 78 13.62 6.87 -2.59
N LEU A 79 12.85 5.83 -2.22
CA LEU A 79 13.19 4.43 -2.53
C LEU A 79 13.21 4.13 -4.04
N SER A 80 12.44 4.88 -4.83
CA SER A 80 12.43 4.75 -6.30
C SER A 80 13.45 5.64 -7.00
N GLY A 81 14.19 6.48 -6.26
CA GLY A 81 15.19 7.41 -6.79
C GLY A 81 14.60 8.56 -7.61
N VAL A 82 13.28 8.79 -7.54
CA VAL A 82 12.58 9.85 -8.27
C VAL A 82 12.72 11.20 -7.56
N ARG A 83 12.91 11.18 -6.24
CA ARG A 83 13.14 12.35 -5.38
C ARG A 83 14.47 12.22 -4.66
N ASN A 84 15.14 13.34 -4.37
CA ASN A 84 16.36 13.31 -3.58
C ASN A 84 16.04 12.96 -2.12
N VAL A 85 16.99 12.37 -1.40
CA VAL A 85 16.80 11.96 0.00
C VAL A 85 16.55 13.16 0.91
N LYS A 86 15.73 12.96 1.94
CA LYS A 86 15.45 13.98 2.96
C LYS A 86 16.71 14.38 3.75
N THR A 87 16.72 15.60 4.30
CA THR A 87 17.83 16.11 5.12
C THR A 87 17.37 16.99 6.29
N GLY A 88 18.13 16.95 7.38
CA GLY A 88 17.87 17.64 8.65
C GLY A 88 17.47 16.67 9.77
N ALA A 89 17.76 17.04 11.03
CA ALA A 89 17.34 16.26 12.21
C ALA A 89 15.82 16.17 12.35
N VAL A 90 15.13 17.27 12.05
CA VAL A 90 13.74 17.25 11.62
C VAL A 90 13.78 17.46 10.12
N ALA A 91 13.64 16.39 9.37
CA ALA A 91 13.81 16.34 7.93
C ALA A 91 12.64 17.05 7.23
N THR A 92 12.82 18.37 7.05
CA THR A 92 11.96 19.22 6.21
C THR A 92 12.64 19.56 4.88
N GLY A 93 13.96 19.40 4.79
CA GLY A 93 14.74 19.72 3.60
C GLY A 93 14.86 18.53 2.64
N GLU A 94 15.12 18.84 1.38
CA GLU A 94 15.51 17.88 0.36
C GLU A 94 17.01 18.02 0.09
N GLY A 95 17.74 16.90 0.12
CA GLY A 95 19.16 16.84 -0.16
C GLY A 95 19.47 16.92 -1.66
N THR A 96 20.72 16.60 -2.00
CA THR A 96 21.21 16.60 -3.40
C THR A 96 21.38 15.21 -4.00
N ASN A 97 21.29 14.17 -3.17
CA ASN A 97 21.58 12.79 -3.55
C ASN A 97 20.28 11.99 -3.66
N THR A 98 20.25 10.98 -4.53
CA THR A 98 19.15 10.01 -4.66
C THR A 98 19.61 8.62 -4.23
N VAL A 99 18.67 7.74 -3.89
CA VAL A 99 18.97 6.32 -3.67
C VAL A 99 19.41 5.69 -4.99
N THR A 100 20.70 5.41 -5.12
CA THR A 100 21.32 4.87 -6.35
C THR A 100 22.17 3.63 -6.04
N PRO A 101 21.89 2.46 -6.66
CA PRO A 101 20.75 2.20 -7.54
C PRO A 101 19.41 2.24 -6.78
N PRO A 102 18.30 2.59 -7.44
CA PRO A 102 16.99 2.62 -6.79
C PRO A 102 16.57 1.21 -6.36
N VAL A 103 15.93 1.10 -5.19
CA VAL A 103 15.48 -0.17 -4.60
C VAL A 103 14.03 -0.49 -4.94
N LEU A 104 13.29 0.48 -5.50
CA LEU A 104 11.96 0.33 -6.07
C LEU A 104 11.94 0.83 -7.51
N SER A 105 10.97 0.37 -8.29
CA SER A 105 10.78 0.91 -9.64
C SER A 105 10.28 2.36 -9.59
N ALA A 106 10.64 3.16 -10.60
CA ALA A 106 10.17 4.55 -10.74
C ALA A 106 8.63 4.70 -10.75
N ALA A 107 7.89 3.61 -11.04
CA ALA A 107 6.44 3.59 -10.92
C ALA A 107 5.96 3.88 -9.49
N PHE A 108 6.74 3.53 -8.46
CA PHE A 108 6.43 3.87 -7.06
C PHE A 108 6.54 5.38 -6.77
N GLY A 109 7.23 6.15 -7.61
CA GLY A 109 7.29 7.60 -7.47
C GLY A 109 6.08 8.35 -8.04
N GLN A 110 5.13 7.66 -8.68
CA GLN A 110 3.92 8.23 -9.27
C GLN A 110 2.77 8.23 -8.25
N LEU A 111 2.79 9.20 -7.34
CA LEU A 111 1.85 9.30 -6.23
C LEU A 111 0.69 10.25 -6.52
N ASP A 112 -0.43 10.07 -5.82
CA ASP A 112 -1.49 11.07 -5.73
C ASP A 112 -1.09 12.23 -4.80
N ALA A 113 -1.96 13.24 -4.70
CA ALA A 113 -1.75 14.41 -3.84
C ALA A 113 -1.66 14.10 -2.32
N ASN A 114 -1.93 12.85 -1.90
CA ASN A 114 -1.88 12.42 -0.51
C ASN A 114 -0.74 11.40 -0.27
N GLY A 115 0.21 11.28 -1.20
CA GLY A 115 1.33 10.33 -1.08
C GLY A 115 0.92 8.87 -1.24
N ARG A 116 -0.15 8.61 -2.01
CA ARG A 116 -0.69 7.26 -2.21
C ARG A 116 -0.43 6.76 -3.62
N ILE A 117 -0.30 5.45 -3.76
CA ILE A 117 -0.16 4.81 -5.07
C ILE A 117 -1.19 3.69 -5.25
N LEU A 118 -1.77 3.59 -6.45
CA LEU A 118 -2.65 2.51 -6.85
C LEU A 118 -1.89 1.44 -7.65
N ARG A 119 -1.87 0.20 -7.15
CA ARG A 119 -1.26 -0.95 -7.85
C ARG A 119 -2.17 -2.16 -7.71
N SER A 120 -2.46 -2.83 -8.82
CA SER A 120 -3.20 -4.10 -8.83
C SER A 120 -4.51 -4.07 -8.02
N GLY A 121 -5.26 -2.97 -8.10
CA GLY A 121 -6.54 -2.80 -7.38
C GLY A 121 -6.43 -2.44 -5.89
N TYR A 122 -5.24 -2.13 -5.41
CA TYR A 122 -4.97 -1.72 -4.03
C TYR A 122 -4.26 -0.36 -3.98
N TRP A 123 -4.71 0.48 -3.05
CA TRP A 123 -4.00 1.70 -2.65
C TRP A 123 -2.95 1.35 -1.60
N PHE A 124 -1.81 2.04 -1.66
CA PHE A 124 -0.74 1.94 -0.70
C PHE A 124 -0.41 3.34 -0.18
N GLN A 125 -0.18 3.45 1.13
CA GLN A 125 0.28 4.68 1.75
C GLN A 125 1.31 4.36 2.80
N MET A 126 2.44 5.05 2.70
CA MET A 126 3.56 4.91 3.62
C MET A 126 3.56 6.04 4.63
N TYR A 127 4.00 5.73 5.84
CA TYR A 127 4.13 6.68 6.92
C TYR A 127 5.51 6.59 7.57
N LEU A 128 6.12 7.75 7.80
CA LEU A 128 7.33 7.91 8.62
C LEU A 128 6.99 8.69 9.90
N PRO A 129 7.76 8.50 10.98
CA PRO A 129 7.56 9.23 12.21
C PRO A 129 7.91 10.71 12.02
N GLY A 130 7.05 11.60 12.49
CA GLY A 130 7.30 13.04 12.56
C GLY A 130 7.69 13.49 13.96
N SER A 131 8.24 14.71 14.05
CA SER A 131 8.57 15.30 15.35
C SER A 131 7.32 15.39 16.25
N GLY A 132 7.46 15.02 17.53
CA GLY A 132 6.33 15.03 18.47
C GLY A 132 5.38 13.83 18.39
N GLY A 133 5.73 12.78 17.65
CA GLY A 133 4.99 11.51 17.59
C GLY A 133 3.87 11.45 16.55
N SER A 134 3.80 12.43 15.64
CA SER A 134 2.92 12.35 14.48
C SER A 134 3.38 11.27 13.50
N TRP A 135 2.48 10.79 12.65
CA TRP A 135 2.82 9.92 11.52
C TRP A 135 2.51 10.67 10.25
N LEU A 136 3.55 10.84 9.45
CA LEU A 136 3.52 11.72 8.31
C LEU A 136 3.50 10.85 7.06
N SER A 137 2.55 11.14 6.17
CA SER A 137 2.55 10.55 4.84
C SER A 137 3.45 11.35 3.93
N GLU A 138 3.96 10.71 2.89
CA GLU A 138 4.69 11.38 1.82
C GLU A 138 3.85 12.54 1.24
N ASP A 139 4.48 13.70 1.08
CA ASP A 139 3.89 14.81 0.34
C ASP A 139 4.38 14.75 -1.11
N ALA A 140 3.48 14.97 -2.06
CA ALA A 140 3.84 14.98 -3.47
C ALA A 140 4.79 16.14 -3.77
N VAL A 141 5.87 15.85 -4.51
CA VAL A 141 7.00 16.65 -5.08
C VAL A 141 6.99 18.19 -4.95
N THR A 142 5.85 18.86 -4.93
CA THR A 142 5.74 20.33 -4.88
C THR A 142 5.93 20.96 -3.50
N ALA A 143 6.03 20.18 -2.43
CA ALA A 143 6.22 20.68 -1.06
C ALA A 143 7.47 20.11 -0.38
N ALA A 144 8.00 20.86 0.59
CA ALA A 144 9.08 20.44 1.49
C ALA A 144 8.79 19.07 2.11
N TYR A 145 9.83 18.36 2.58
CA TYR A 145 9.60 17.09 3.28
C TYR A 145 8.69 17.32 4.49
N PRO A 146 7.77 16.37 4.76
CA PRO A 146 6.87 16.49 5.89
C PRO A 146 7.66 16.17 7.16
N ALA A 147 8.31 17.20 7.74
CA ALA A 147 8.99 17.26 9.05
C ALA A 147 9.27 15.91 9.75
N VAL A 148 10.01 15.03 9.07
CA VAL A 148 10.26 13.65 9.53
C VAL A 148 11.24 13.71 10.70
N ASP A 149 10.98 12.98 11.76
CA ASP A 149 11.94 12.80 12.85
C ASP A 149 12.98 11.77 12.40
N ALA A 150 14.16 12.25 12.02
CA ALA A 150 15.25 11.44 11.46
C ALA A 150 15.64 10.29 12.40
N SER A 151 15.81 10.59 13.69
CA SER A 151 16.20 9.59 14.69
C SER A 151 15.15 8.49 14.89
N GLN A 152 13.87 8.82 14.66
CA GLN A 152 12.81 7.82 14.72
C GLN A 152 12.68 7.04 13.41
N ALA A 153 12.99 7.67 12.28
CA ALA A 153 12.99 7.01 10.98
C ALA A 153 14.10 5.95 10.87
N GLU A 154 15.07 5.90 11.78
CA GLU A 154 16.05 4.80 11.89
C GLU A 154 15.40 3.46 12.29
N VAL A 155 14.28 3.51 13.02
CA VAL A 155 13.68 2.35 13.70
C VAL A 155 12.20 2.15 13.42
N LEU A 156 11.51 3.15 12.84
CA LEU A 156 10.07 3.12 12.62
C LEU A 156 9.71 3.51 11.19
N TRP A 157 8.85 2.70 10.59
CA TRP A 157 8.10 3.03 9.38
C TRP A 157 6.84 2.17 9.35
N ALA A 158 5.88 2.56 8.53
CA ALA A 158 4.68 1.76 8.32
C ALA A 158 4.15 1.93 6.89
N CYS A 159 3.48 0.91 6.38
CA CYS A 159 2.73 1.01 5.14
C CYS A 159 1.42 0.23 5.27
N TYR A 160 0.33 0.87 4.82
CA TYR A 160 -0.98 0.24 4.71
C TYR A 160 -1.29 -0.04 3.25
N ALA A 161 -2.03 -1.12 3.01
CA ALA A 161 -2.68 -1.37 1.72
C ALA A 161 -4.16 -1.69 1.88
N TRP A 162 -5.01 -1.10 1.05
CA TRP A 162 -6.46 -1.30 1.10
C TRP A 162 -7.08 -1.29 -0.30
N PRO A 163 -8.27 -1.89 -0.52
CA PRO A 163 -8.81 -2.05 -1.86
C PRO A 163 -9.25 -0.71 -2.45
N SER A 164 -9.03 -0.51 -3.75
CA SER A 164 -9.61 0.63 -4.49
C SER A 164 -11.15 0.62 -4.51
N SER A 165 -11.75 -0.56 -4.42
CA SER A 165 -13.19 -0.74 -4.25
C SER A 165 -13.46 -2.00 -3.44
N PHE A 166 -13.97 -1.82 -2.21
CA PHE A 166 -14.34 -2.92 -1.34
C PHE A 166 -15.36 -3.85 -2.00
N GLY A 167 -15.08 -5.15 -1.99
CA GLY A 167 -15.93 -6.19 -2.58
C GLY A 167 -15.69 -6.44 -4.08
N ASN A 168 -14.99 -5.55 -4.78
CA ASN A 168 -14.69 -5.70 -6.21
C ASN A 168 -13.18 -5.83 -6.50
N SER A 169 -12.36 -4.90 -6.02
CA SER A 169 -10.90 -5.00 -6.18
C SER A 169 -10.26 -5.83 -5.07
N GLY A 170 -10.91 -5.90 -3.90
CA GLY A 170 -10.43 -6.61 -2.74
C GLY A 170 -11.40 -6.54 -1.58
N LYS A 171 -11.24 -7.43 -0.60
CA LYS A 171 -12.01 -7.43 0.65
C LYS A 171 -11.14 -7.27 1.88
N ARG A 172 -9.84 -7.56 1.81
CA ARG A 172 -8.93 -7.42 2.95
C ARG A 172 -8.19 -6.09 2.95
N ALA A 173 -7.73 -5.69 4.13
CA ALA A 173 -6.75 -4.62 4.30
C ALA A 173 -5.47 -5.21 4.88
N PHE A 174 -4.34 -4.59 4.57
CA PHE A 174 -3.03 -5.08 4.93
C PHE A 174 -2.18 -3.98 5.55
N PHE A 175 -1.22 -4.40 6.37
CA PHE A 175 -0.29 -3.53 7.07
C PHE A 175 1.08 -4.20 7.14
N VAL A 176 2.14 -3.42 7.06
CA VAL A 176 3.52 -3.87 7.32
C VAL A 176 4.30 -2.74 7.96
N ASN A 177 5.31 -3.08 8.74
CA ASN A 177 6.20 -2.15 9.43
C ASN A 177 7.64 -2.71 9.48
N GLN A 178 8.48 -2.14 10.33
CA GLN A 178 9.87 -2.56 10.55
C GLN A 178 10.05 -4.03 10.97
N SER A 179 9.00 -4.69 11.49
CA SER A 179 9.06 -6.11 11.83
C SER A 179 9.08 -7.02 10.59
N GLY A 180 8.70 -6.50 9.41
CA GLY A 180 8.70 -7.24 8.14
C GLY A 180 7.52 -8.19 7.95
N ASP A 181 6.81 -8.56 9.02
CA ASP A 181 5.60 -9.36 8.95
C ASP A 181 4.43 -8.56 8.37
N VAL A 182 3.79 -9.11 7.34
CA VAL A 182 2.57 -8.53 6.77
C VAL A 182 1.39 -8.97 7.63
N LEU A 183 0.63 -8.00 8.13
CA LEU A 183 -0.64 -8.22 8.80
C LEU A 183 -1.80 -8.06 7.82
N GLN A 184 -2.87 -8.80 8.07
CA GLN A 184 -4.13 -8.72 7.36
C GLN A 184 -5.30 -8.51 8.30
N SER A 185 -6.32 -7.82 7.80
CA SER A 185 -7.64 -7.71 8.38
C SER A 185 -8.68 -8.04 7.31
N ASN A 186 -9.80 -8.63 7.73
CA ASN A 186 -10.95 -8.89 6.86
C ASN A 186 -11.70 -7.62 6.42
N ASN A 187 -11.26 -6.45 6.91
CA ASN A 187 -11.81 -5.14 6.59
C ASN A 187 -13.33 -5.04 6.81
N SER A 188 -13.87 -5.77 7.80
CA SER A 188 -15.32 -5.95 7.93
C SER A 188 -16.04 -4.79 8.64
N VAL A 189 -15.34 -4.05 9.49
CA VAL A 189 -15.92 -2.98 10.33
C VAL A 189 -15.84 -1.65 9.60
N THR A 190 -14.62 -1.10 9.44
CA THR A 190 -14.40 0.23 8.85
C THR A 190 -14.56 0.24 7.33
N ARG A 191 -14.34 -0.91 6.68
CA ARG A 191 -14.46 -1.09 5.21
C ARG A 191 -13.67 -0.04 4.43
N TYR A 192 -12.35 -0.03 4.65
CA TYR A 192 -11.43 0.77 3.85
C TYR A 192 -11.64 0.50 2.36
N SER A 193 -11.80 1.56 1.58
CA SER A 193 -12.17 1.50 0.17
C SER A 193 -11.87 2.82 -0.52
N GLY A 194 -11.13 2.76 -1.63
CA GLY A 194 -10.87 3.91 -2.49
C GLY A 194 -10.15 5.04 -1.75
N THR A 195 -10.43 6.28 -2.10
CA THR A 195 -9.77 7.45 -1.50
C THR A 195 -10.56 8.10 -0.36
N GLY A 196 -11.82 7.68 -0.14
CA GLY A 196 -12.72 8.26 0.86
C GLY A 196 -12.66 7.57 2.22
N ASN A 197 -12.53 6.23 2.25
CA ASN A 197 -12.43 5.45 3.48
C ASN A 197 -11.03 4.87 3.57
N VAL A 198 -10.10 5.60 4.18
CA VAL A 198 -8.69 5.23 4.25
C VAL A 198 -8.28 4.87 5.68
N PRO A 199 -7.31 3.96 5.86
CA PRO A 199 -6.74 3.70 7.17
C PRO A 199 -6.01 4.93 7.70
N ALA A 200 -6.32 5.33 8.92
CA ALA A 200 -5.49 6.25 9.67
C ALA A 200 -4.13 5.59 9.98
N ALA A 201 -3.06 6.37 10.13
CA ALA A 201 -1.74 5.83 10.46
C ALA A 201 -1.76 4.98 11.75
N THR A 202 -2.61 5.34 12.71
CA THR A 202 -2.77 4.67 14.01
C THR A 202 -3.77 3.52 14.01
N ALA A 203 -4.36 3.17 12.87
CA ALA A 203 -5.49 2.22 12.79
C ALA A 203 -5.17 0.85 13.40
N VAL A 204 -3.96 0.32 13.19
CA VAL A 204 -3.53 -1.02 13.61
C VAL A 204 -3.07 -1.10 15.08
N LEU A 205 -3.01 0.02 15.80
CA LEU A 205 -2.58 0.03 17.19
C LEU A 205 -3.56 -0.73 18.10
N SER A 206 -3.06 -1.36 19.17
CA SER A 206 -3.92 -2.00 20.19
C SER A 206 -4.63 -1.01 21.12
N SER A 207 -4.20 0.25 21.17
CA SER A 207 -4.87 1.32 21.94
C SER A 207 -4.64 2.69 21.30
N LEU A 208 -5.52 3.65 21.61
CA LEU A 208 -5.41 5.04 21.17
C LEU A 208 -4.25 5.75 21.90
N ALA A 209 -3.03 5.42 21.49
CA ALA A 209 -1.86 6.23 21.74
C ALA A 209 -1.49 6.95 20.43
N THR A 210 -0.97 8.17 20.52
CA THR A 210 -0.07 8.69 19.50
C THR A 210 1.03 7.63 19.35
N MET A 211 1.30 7.03 18.18
CA MET A 211 2.44 6.10 18.09
C MET A 211 3.71 6.95 18.27
N LYS A 212 4.12 7.14 19.52
CA LYS A 212 5.29 7.94 19.89
C LYS A 212 6.52 7.12 19.57
N THR A 213 7.45 7.74 18.84
CA THR A 213 8.92 7.70 18.93
C THR A 213 9.62 6.48 19.57
N SER A 214 9.06 5.28 19.53
CA SER A 214 9.62 4.08 20.13
C SER A 214 8.96 2.82 19.55
N MET A 215 9.74 1.76 19.43
CA MET A 215 9.30 0.42 19.02
C MET A 215 8.32 -0.25 20.01
N SER A 216 7.97 0.42 21.12
CA SER A 216 7.26 -0.13 22.27
C SER A 216 5.73 -0.09 22.15
N HIS A 217 5.17 0.45 21.07
CA HIS A 217 3.71 0.44 20.88
C HIS A 217 3.26 -0.94 20.41
N SER A 218 2.35 -1.55 21.19
CA SER A 218 1.74 -2.82 20.85
C SER A 218 0.84 -2.66 19.62
N ILE A 219 1.34 -3.06 18.46
CA ILE A 219 0.51 -3.35 17.30
C ILE A 219 -0.44 -4.49 17.68
N ALA A 220 -1.69 -4.43 17.23
CA ALA A 220 -2.70 -5.43 17.56
C ALA A 220 -2.50 -6.75 16.78
N VAL A 221 -1.32 -7.36 16.90
CA VAL A 221 -1.03 -8.67 16.29
C VAL A 221 -1.87 -9.73 16.99
N ASN A 222 -2.70 -10.45 16.22
CA ASN A 222 -3.66 -11.43 16.71
C ASN A 222 -4.70 -10.83 17.70
N GLY A 223 -4.96 -9.53 17.58
CA GLY A 223 -5.85 -8.77 18.45
C GLY A 223 -6.75 -7.83 17.68
N THR A 224 -7.65 -7.16 18.41
CA THR A 224 -8.48 -6.08 17.87
C THR A 224 -7.71 -4.77 17.99
N ALA A 225 -7.64 -4.01 16.90
CA ALA A 225 -6.98 -2.71 16.87
C ALA A 225 -7.96 -1.56 17.16
N VAL A 226 -7.43 -0.34 17.21
CA VAL A 226 -8.17 0.91 17.38
C VAL A 226 -9.26 1.10 16.33
N ASP A 227 -9.02 0.62 15.10
CA ASP A 227 -10.03 0.62 14.04
C ASP A 227 -11.17 -0.40 14.24
N GLY A 228 -11.16 -1.14 15.36
CA GLY A 228 -12.17 -2.13 15.70
C GLY A 228 -12.02 -3.44 14.91
N MET A 229 -10.99 -3.57 14.08
CA MET A 229 -10.77 -4.77 13.27
C MET A 229 -9.75 -5.70 13.90
N ARG A 230 -9.89 -7.00 13.62
CA ARG A 230 -8.91 -7.99 14.05
C ARG A 230 -7.79 -8.10 13.02
N TRP A 231 -6.56 -7.89 13.47
CA TRP A 231 -5.36 -7.99 12.64
C TRP A 231 -4.59 -9.27 12.98
N THR A 232 -4.20 -10.01 11.95
CA THR A 232 -3.48 -11.29 12.09
C THR A 232 -2.34 -11.35 11.09
N VAL A 233 -1.27 -12.09 11.39
CA VAL A 233 -0.17 -12.30 10.43
C VAL A 233 -0.69 -13.03 9.19
N VAL A 234 -0.22 -12.61 8.01
CA VAL A 234 -0.43 -13.31 6.75
C VAL A 234 0.44 -14.55 6.75
N ASN A 235 -0.18 -15.72 6.78
CA ASN A 235 0.50 -17.00 6.59
C ASN A 235 0.90 -17.21 5.13
#